data_AF-A0A6B2GD36-F1
#
_entry.id   AF-A0A6B2GD36-F1
#
_cell.length_a   1.000
_cell.length_b   1.000
_cell.length_c   1.000
_cell.angle_alpha   90.00
_cell.angle_beta   90.00
_cell.angle_gamma   90.00
#
_symmetry.space_group_name_H-M   'P 1'
#
loop_
_entity.id
_entity.type
_entity.pdbx_description
1 polymer ?
#
loop_
_entity_poly.entity_id
_entity_poly.type
_entity_poly.pdbx_seq_one_letter_code
_entity_poly.pdbx_strand_id
1 'polypeptide(L)'
;LKLYNDQVLPAYPPVLQQYFYRKFNDASSWYAARQLYTRSAAVMSMVGYILGLGDRHGENILFVNTGEIVHVDFNCLFNKGSTFEWPEKVPFRLTHNMIEAMGSLGYESCFRSCCEITL
;
A
#
# COMPACT_ATOMS: atom_id res chain seq x y z
N LEU A 1 4.66 -10.49 -17.79
CA LEU A 1 3.26 -10.05 -17.58
C LEU A 1 2.25 -11.17 -17.82
N LYS A 2 2.31 -11.94 -18.91
CA LYS A 2 1.37 -13.05 -19.19
C LYS A 2 1.26 -14.06 -18.04
N LEU A 3 2.38 -14.55 -17.52
CA LEU A 3 2.42 -15.41 -16.33
C LEU A 3 1.72 -14.78 -15.11
N TYR A 4 2.02 -13.51 -14.85
CA TYR A 4 1.49 -12.78 -13.68
C TYR A 4 -0.03 -12.57 -13.79
N ASN A 5 -0.51 -12.12 -14.95
CA ASN A 5 -1.93 -11.82 -15.16
C ASN A 5 -2.78 -13.08 -15.30
N ASP A 6 -2.28 -14.12 -15.99
CA ASP A 6 -3.09 -15.27 -16.37
C ASP A 6 -3.03 -16.41 -15.33
N GLN A 7 -1.95 -16.48 -14.54
CA GLN A 7 -1.76 -17.57 -13.56
C GLN A 7 -1.66 -17.07 -12.11
N VAL A 8 -0.88 -16.01 -11.85
CA VAL A 8 -0.62 -15.56 -10.47
C VAL A 8 -1.80 -14.79 -9.89
N LEU A 9 -2.30 -13.75 -10.58
CA LEU A 9 -3.41 -12.94 -10.07
C LEU A 9 -4.70 -13.76 -9.82
N PRO A 10 -5.11 -14.68 -10.71
CA PRO A 10 -6.29 -15.51 -10.46
C PRO A 10 -6.11 -16.49 -9.29
N ALA A 11 -4.89 -16.99 -9.06
CA ALA A 11 -4.60 -17.88 -7.95
C ALA A 11 -4.60 -17.16 -6.59
N TYR A 12 -4.30 -15.86 -6.56
CA TYR A 12 -4.17 -15.07 -5.32
C TYR A 12 -5.06 -13.81 -5.35
N PRO A 13 -6.38 -13.97 -5.11
CA PRO A 13 -7.31 -12.85 -5.07
C PRO A 13 -6.99 -11.88 -3.92
N PRO A 14 -7.43 -10.61 -4.02
CA PRO A 14 -7.19 -9.63 -2.97
C PRO A 14 -8.02 -9.95 -1.72
N VAL A 15 -7.33 -10.20 -0.60
CA VAL A 15 -7.94 -10.61 0.69
C VAL A 15 -7.78 -9.56 1.78
N LEU A 16 -7.01 -8.49 1.54
CA LEU A 16 -6.76 -7.47 2.56
C LEU A 16 -8.04 -6.76 3.02
N GLN A 17 -9.04 -6.59 2.14
CA GLN A 17 -10.35 -6.08 2.54
C GLN A 17 -11.02 -6.93 3.63
N GLN A 18 -10.86 -8.26 3.56
CA GLN A 18 -11.43 -9.19 4.54
C GLN A 18 -10.77 -9.04 5.90
N TYR A 19 -9.49 -8.68 5.95
CA TYR A 19 -8.80 -8.36 7.20
C TYR A 19 -9.45 -7.16 7.90
N PHE A 20 -9.77 -6.08 7.17
CA PHE A 20 -10.45 -4.92 7.76
C PHE A 20 -11.85 -5.29 8.26
N TYR A 21 -12.61 -6.10 7.53
CA TYR A 21 -13.92 -6.57 7.99
C TYR A 21 -13.84 -7.45 9.24
N ARG A 22 -12.78 -8.26 9.40
CA ARG A 22 -12.59 -9.11 10.58
C ARG A 22 -12.03 -8.36 11.79
N LYS A 23 -11.26 -7.29 11.57
CA LYS A 23 -10.63 -6.50 12.62
C LYS A 23 -11.58 -5.46 13.21
N PHE A 24 -12.44 -4.86 12.38
CA PHE A 24 -13.32 -3.77 12.77
C PHE A 24 -14.78 -4.20 12.59
N ASN A 25 -15.42 -4.59 13.71
CA ASN A 25 -16.78 -5.15 13.71
C ASN A 25 -17.88 -4.09 13.58
N ASP A 26 -17.59 -2.83 13.94
CA ASP A 26 -18.53 -1.72 13.83
C ASP A 26 -18.30 -0.94 12.53
N ALA A 27 -19.38 -0.57 11.83
CA ALA A 27 -19.31 0.10 10.54
C ALA A 27 -18.57 1.46 10.61
N SER A 28 -18.73 2.19 11.70
CA SER A 28 -18.06 3.48 11.90
C SER A 28 -16.56 3.26 12.14
N SER A 29 -16.21 2.28 12.97
CA SER A 29 -14.81 1.90 13.23
C SER A 29 -14.11 1.39 11.97
N TRP A 30 -14.79 0.57 11.16
CA TRP A 30 -14.28 0.05 9.90
C TRP A 30 -14.03 1.19 8.90
N TYR A 31 -15.00 2.09 8.74
CA TYR A 31 -14.85 3.22 7.83
C TYR A 31 -13.71 4.13 8.27
N ALA A 32 -13.62 4.46 9.57
CA ALA A 32 -12.53 5.27 10.11
C ALA A 32 -11.15 4.62 9.89
N ALA A 33 -11.03 3.32 10.19
CA ALA A 33 -9.80 2.57 9.99
C ALA A 33 -9.37 2.52 8.52
N ARG A 34 -10.33 2.32 7.59
CA ARG A 34 -10.07 2.35 6.15
C ARG A 34 -9.60 3.72 5.66
N GLN A 35 -10.16 4.80 6.21
CA GLN A 35 -9.71 6.16 5.88
C GLN A 35 -8.29 6.41 6.41
N LEU A 36 -7.97 5.97 7.62
CA LEU A 36 -6.62 6.05 8.17
C LEU A 36 -5.62 5.23 7.35
N TYR A 37 -5.98 4.00 6.98
CA TYR A 37 -5.22 3.15 6.07
C TYR A 37 -4.90 3.89 4.76
N THR A 38 -5.93 4.41 4.10
CA THR A 38 -5.79 5.06 2.78
C THR A 38 -4.92 6.31 2.87
N ARG A 39 -5.11 7.13 3.90
CA ARG A 39 -4.33 8.36 4.13
C ARG A 39 -2.87 8.06 4.43
N SER A 40 -2.61 7.18 5.39
CA SER A 40 -1.23 6.79 5.76
C SER A 40 -0.50 6.15 4.58
N ALA A 41 -1.18 5.33 3.79
CA ALA A 41 -0.63 4.75 2.56
C ALA A 41 -0.28 5.80 1.51
N ALA A 42 -1.16 6.77 1.27
CA ALA A 42 -0.92 7.86 0.31
C ALA A 42 0.28 8.70 0.72
N VAL A 43 0.31 9.15 1.98
CA VAL A 43 1.39 9.99 2.53
C VAL A 43 2.74 9.26 2.43
N MET A 44 2.83 8.03 2.91
CA MET A 44 4.07 7.26 2.87
C MET A 44 4.50 6.88 1.44
N SER A 45 3.55 6.73 0.50
CA SER A 45 3.85 6.51 -0.91
C SER A 45 4.52 7.72 -1.54
N MET A 46 4.02 8.94 -1.28
CA MET A 46 4.61 10.17 -1.81
C MET A 46 5.95 10.48 -1.14
N VAL A 47 6.06 10.33 0.18
CA VAL A 47 7.33 10.47 0.91
C VAL A 47 8.37 9.47 0.39
N GLY A 48 7.96 8.20 0.22
CA GLY A 48 8.83 7.16 -0.31
C GLY A 48 9.30 7.45 -1.73
N TYR A 49 8.40 7.97 -2.58
CA TYR A 49 8.74 8.39 -3.93
C TYR A 49 9.79 9.52 -3.95
N ILE A 50 9.58 10.58 -3.15
CA ILE A 50 10.50 11.73 -3.08
C ILE A 50 11.88 11.31 -2.56
N LEU A 51 11.92 10.46 -1.53
CA LEU A 51 13.17 9.98 -0.93
C LEU A 51 13.86 8.87 -1.75
N GLY A 52 13.17 8.28 -2.72
CA GLY A 52 13.64 7.07 -3.42
C GLY A 52 13.77 5.87 -2.48
N LEU A 53 12.77 5.66 -1.62
CA LEU A 53 12.69 4.55 -0.66
C LEU A 53 12.30 3.26 -1.39
N GLY A 54 13.25 2.32 -1.45
CA GLY A 54 13.08 0.99 -2.02
C GLY A 54 12.86 -0.10 -0.96
N ASP A 55 12.91 -1.36 -1.37
CA ASP A 55 12.83 -2.54 -0.51
C ASP A 55 11.53 -2.60 0.33
N ARG A 56 10.40 -2.31 -0.32
CA ARG A 56 9.08 -2.29 0.31
C ARG A 56 8.38 -3.65 0.20
N HIS A 57 8.99 -4.68 0.79
CA HIS A 57 8.39 -6.01 0.93
C HIS A 57 7.33 -6.02 2.05
N GLY A 58 6.56 -7.12 2.15
CA GLY A 58 5.38 -7.20 3.01
C GLY A 58 5.65 -7.04 4.51
N GLU A 59 6.86 -7.35 4.97
CA GLU A 59 7.25 -7.26 6.38
C GLU A 59 7.66 -5.83 6.78
N ASN A 60 8.01 -4.99 5.79
CA ASN A 60 8.36 -3.59 6.02
C ASN A 60 7.14 -2.67 6.09
N ILE A 61 5.92 -3.21 5.96
CA ILE A 61 4.66 -2.47 6.06
C ILE A 61 3.81 -3.09 7.15
N LEU A 62 3.76 -2.41 8.28
CA LEU A 62 3.06 -2.86 9.47
C LEU A 62 1.69 -2.19 9.58
N PHE A 63 0.69 -2.93 10.06
CA PHE A 63 -0.62 -2.41 10.38
C PHE A 63 -0.74 -2.12 11.87
N VAL A 64 -1.14 -0.90 12.21
CA VAL A 64 -1.43 -0.52 13.60
C VAL A 64 -2.87 -0.94 13.96
N ASN A 65 -3.17 -0.98 15.25
CA ASN A 65 -4.50 -1.34 15.76
C ASN A 65 -5.62 -0.41 15.25
N THR A 66 -5.30 0.85 15.00
CA THR A 66 -6.18 1.90 14.45
C THR A 66 -6.47 1.75 12.95
N GLY A 67 -5.70 0.92 12.23
CA GLY A 67 -5.88 0.67 10.79
C GLY A 67 -4.91 1.42 9.88
N GLU A 68 -4.12 2.35 10.40
CA GLU A 68 -3.03 3.01 9.66
C GLU A 68 -1.87 2.06 9.35
N ILE A 69 -1.09 2.39 8.31
CA ILE A 69 0.14 1.70 7.98
C ILE A 69 1.36 2.46 8.47
N VAL A 70 2.37 1.72 8.90
CA VAL A 70 3.69 2.24 9.28
C VAL A 70 4.74 1.51 8.48
N HIS A 71 5.61 2.28 7.83
CA HIS A 71 6.76 1.73 7.12
C HIS A 71 7.92 1.60 8.11
N VAL A 72 8.55 0.44 8.13
CA VAL A 72 9.78 0.19 8.90
C VAL A 72 10.93 -0.12 7.94
N ASP A 73 12.15 -0.12 8.49
CA ASP A 73 13.41 -0.30 7.77
C ASP A 73 13.64 0.74 6.65
N PHE A 74 14.55 1.68 6.86
CA PHE A 74 14.89 2.73 5.88
C PHE A 74 16.31 2.58 5.33
N ASN A 75 16.83 1.35 5.26
CA ASN A 75 18.19 1.10 4.78
C ASN A 75 18.36 1.36 3.27
N CYS A 76 17.29 1.16 2.48
CA CYS A 76 17.27 1.33 1.03
C CYS A 76 16.69 2.70 0.61
N LEU A 77 17.46 3.78 0.77
CA LEU A 77 17.09 5.15 0.38
C LEU A 77 17.82 5.64 -0.87
N PHE A 78 17.37 6.77 -1.44
CA PHE A 78 18.02 7.48 -2.56
C PHE A 78 18.18 6.63 -3.82
N ASN A 79 17.13 5.87 -4.17
CA ASN A 79 17.07 5.03 -5.36
C ASN A 79 18.10 3.88 -5.37
N LYS A 80 18.62 3.47 -4.21
CA LYS A 80 19.47 2.26 -4.09
C LYS A 80 18.80 1.01 -4.69
N GLY A 81 17.48 0.89 -4.61
CA GLY A 81 16.73 -0.24 -5.20
C GLY A 81 16.87 -0.37 -6.71
N SER A 82 17.23 0.72 -7.42
CA SER A 82 17.52 0.68 -8.86
C SER A 82 18.86 0.03 -9.20
N THR A 83 19.78 -0.06 -8.23
CA THR A 83 21.12 -0.63 -8.41
C THR A 83 21.22 -2.10 -8.04
N PHE A 84 20.13 -2.73 -7.62
CA PHE A 84 20.08 -4.16 -7.33
C PHE A 84 20.25 -4.99 -8.60
N GLU A 85 20.68 -6.25 -8.43
CA GLU A 85 20.76 -7.23 -9.52
C GLU A 85 19.41 -7.38 -10.23
N TRP A 86 18.32 -7.37 -9.44
CA TRP A 86 16.94 -7.29 -9.90
C TRP A 86 16.37 -5.91 -9.55
N PRO A 87 16.41 -4.93 -10.47
CA PRO A 87 16.11 -3.55 -10.15
C PRO A 87 14.64 -3.33 -9.84
N GLU A 88 14.37 -2.60 -8.77
CA GLU A 88 13.03 -2.14 -8.43
C GLU A 88 12.61 -1.00 -9.36
N LYS A 89 11.67 -1.29 -10.28
CA LYS A 89 11.17 -0.30 -11.26
C LYS A 89 9.93 0.47 -10.80
N VAL A 90 9.33 0.04 -9.69
CA VAL A 90 8.12 0.67 -9.14
C VAL A 90 8.50 1.78 -8.16
N PRO A 91 7.82 2.94 -8.18
CA PRO A 91 8.18 4.08 -7.34
C PRO A 91 7.86 3.88 -5.85
N PHE A 92 6.84 3.07 -5.56
CA PHE A 92 6.41 2.69 -4.22
C PHE A 92 5.54 1.43 -4.34
N ARG A 93 5.24 0.81 -3.20
CA ARG A 93 4.39 -0.39 -3.16
C ARG A 93 2.91 0.00 -3.24
N LEU A 94 2.25 -0.35 -4.34
CA LEU A 94 0.80 -0.29 -4.48
C LEU A 94 0.30 -1.52 -5.25
N THR A 95 -0.10 -2.56 -4.51
CA THR A 95 -0.52 -3.85 -5.10
C THR A 95 -2.04 -3.95 -5.22
N HIS A 96 -2.54 -4.95 -5.95
CA HIS A 96 -3.98 -5.22 -6.07
C HIS A 96 -4.67 -5.43 -4.71
N ASN A 97 -3.96 -6.07 -3.77
CA ASN A 97 -4.43 -6.23 -2.39
C ASN A 97 -4.64 -4.87 -1.69
N MET A 98 -3.71 -3.93 -1.88
CA MET A 98 -3.78 -2.61 -1.26
C MET A 98 -4.91 -1.77 -1.86
N ILE A 99 -5.04 -1.79 -3.20
CA ILE A 99 -6.07 -1.04 -3.92
C ILE A 99 -7.46 -1.51 -3.50
N GLU A 100 -7.70 -2.82 -3.44
CA GLU A 100 -9.00 -3.37 -3.05
C GLU A 100 -9.39 -2.97 -1.61
N ALA A 101 -8.41 -2.89 -0.70
CA ALA A 101 -8.66 -2.49 0.68
C ALA A 101 -9.07 -1.01 0.83
N MET A 102 -8.78 -0.15 -0.15
CA MET A 102 -9.23 1.26 -0.15
C MET A 102 -10.74 1.39 -0.39
N GLY A 103 -11.37 0.36 -0.95
CA GLY A 103 -12.80 0.31 -1.24
C GLY A 103 -13.10 0.30 -2.74
N SER A 104 -14.37 0.44 -3.09
CA SER A 104 -14.88 0.28 -4.47
C SER A 104 -14.31 1.27 -5.48
N LEU A 105 -13.89 2.45 -5.03
CA LEU A 105 -13.25 3.47 -5.88
C LEU A 105 -11.72 3.31 -5.95
N GLY A 106 -11.15 2.34 -5.22
CA GLY A 106 -9.71 2.07 -5.19
C GLY A 106 -8.88 3.32 -4.89
N TYR A 107 -7.86 3.54 -5.72
CA TYR A 107 -6.91 4.64 -5.57
C TYR A 107 -7.46 6.01 -6.05
N GLU A 108 -8.55 6.05 -6.84
CA GLU A 108 -9.12 7.31 -7.37
C GLU A 108 -9.88 8.12 -6.31
N SER A 109 -10.14 7.53 -5.14
CA SER A 109 -10.82 8.21 -4.04
C SER A 109 -9.82 8.95 -3.14
N CYS A 110 -9.90 8.73 -1.82
CA CYS A 110 -9.10 9.40 -0.81
C CYS A 110 -7.59 9.28 -1.06
N PHE A 111 -7.12 8.18 -1.68
CA PHE A 111 -5.70 7.98 -1.93
C PHE A 111 -5.13 9.06 -2.84
N ARG A 112 -5.71 9.26 -4.03
CA ARG A 112 -5.29 10.28 -4.99
C ARG A 112 -5.31 11.68 -4.41
N SER A 113 -6.42 12.09 -3.77
CA SER A 113 -6.51 13.41 -3.15
C SER A 113 -5.46 13.61 -2.06
N CYS A 114 -5.17 12.58 -1.26
CA CYS A 114 -4.11 12.67 -0.25
C CYS A 114 -2.71 12.73 -0.87
N CYS A 115 -2.46 12.03 -1.97
CA CYS A 115 -1.21 12.15 -2.70
C CYS A 115 -1.01 13.57 -3.25
N GLU A 116 -2.05 14.16 -3.85
CA GLU A 116 -2.03 15.53 -4.38
C GLU A 116 -1.82 16.59 -3.29
N ILE A 117 -2.33 16.38 -2.08
CA ILE A 117 -2.10 17.29 -0.94
C ILE A 117 -0.69 17.14 -0.36
N THR A 118 -0.09 15.96 -0.46
CA THR A 118 1.23 15.67 0.13
C THR A 118 2.38 16.15 -0.76
N LEU A 119 2.15 16.20 -2.08
CA LEU A 119 3.08 16.70 -3.10
C LEU A 119 3.07 18.24 -3.15
#